data_AF-A0A3P1B3E2-F1
#
_entry.id   AF-A0A3P1B3E2-F1
#
_cell.length_a   1.000
_cell.length_b   1.000
_cell.length_c   1.000
_cell.angle_alpha   90.00
_cell.angle_beta   90.00
_cell.angle_gamma   90.00
#
_symmetry.space_group_name_H-M   'P 1'
#
loop_
_entity.id
_entity.type
_entity.pdbx_description
1 polymer ?
#
loop_
_entity_poly.entity_id
_entity_poly.type
_entity_poly.pdbx_seq_one_letter_code
_entity_poly.pdbx_strand_id
1 'polypeptide(L)'
;MKKTTLLLLLLGNIVFAQQTEILSNEITLGKNSQRFFIKENKDYRLSEYKQVFSNPEAISYIKRARTNKTFGDILGYIGGFGIGYGVASAVSVKSSDPNYKSKRKDGWVIAGAGLGVIGASIPLYLSFGKNIKKGIETENGQNTTSLSTTQLNLIVNDNGAGFSLTF
;
A
#
# COMPACT_ATOMS: atom_id res chain seq x y z
N MET A 1 16.47 -1.56 -54.04
CA MET A 1 15.89 -2.33 -52.91
C MET A 1 16.50 -2.00 -51.55
N LYS A 2 17.80 -1.65 -51.42
CA LYS A 2 18.43 -1.40 -50.10
C LYS A 2 17.98 -0.12 -49.37
N LYS A 3 17.54 0.92 -50.09
CA LYS A 3 17.19 2.23 -49.50
C LYS A 3 15.78 2.26 -48.87
N THR A 4 14.85 1.47 -49.40
CA THR A 4 13.47 1.38 -48.88
C THR A 4 13.39 0.53 -47.61
N THR A 5 14.25 -0.49 -47.49
CA THR A 5 14.37 -1.32 -46.27
C THR A 5 14.90 -0.52 -45.08
N LEU A 6 15.81 0.44 -45.32
CA LEU A 6 16.36 1.29 -44.26
C LEU A 6 15.31 2.27 -43.69
N LEU A 7 14.42 2.79 -44.55
CA LEU A 7 13.35 3.71 -44.15
C LEU A 7 12.28 2.99 -43.31
N LEU A 8 11.97 1.72 -43.64
CA LEU A 8 11.02 0.88 -42.90
C LEU A 8 11.53 0.51 -41.50
N LEU A 9 12.86 0.30 -41.35
CA LEU A 9 13.51 0.05 -40.06
C LEU A 9 13.57 1.29 -39.15
N LEU A 10 13.60 2.50 -39.72
CA LEU A 10 13.61 3.74 -38.94
C LEU A 10 12.23 4.03 -38.31
N LEU A 11 11.14 3.74 -39.03
CA LEU A 11 9.76 4.01 -38.58
C LEU A 11 9.33 3.14 -37.38
N GLY A 12 9.89 1.93 -37.24
CA GLY A 12 9.54 1.01 -36.14
C GLY A 12 10.02 1.45 -34.74
N ASN A 13 10.96 2.38 -34.64
CA ASN A 13 11.53 2.81 -33.36
C ASN A 13 10.73 3.92 -32.65
N ILE A 14 9.78 4.57 -33.34
CA ILE A 14 9.03 5.70 -32.77
C ILE A 14 7.84 5.24 -31.91
N VAL A 15 7.36 4.01 -32.10
CA VAL A 15 6.14 3.51 -31.43
C VAL A 15 6.36 3.15 -29.95
N PHE A 16 7.59 2.86 -29.52
CA PHE A 16 7.88 2.45 -28.14
C PHE A 16 8.29 3.60 -27.20
N ALA A 17 8.30 4.86 -27.65
CA ALA A 17 8.75 6.00 -26.85
C ALA A 17 7.61 6.88 -26.30
N GLN A 18 6.35 6.61 -26.64
CA GLN A 18 5.21 7.35 -26.08
C GLN A 18 4.76 6.73 -24.75
N GLN A 19 5.63 6.77 -23.74
CA GLN A 19 5.15 6.72 -22.37
C GLN A 19 4.59 8.09 -22.05
N THR A 20 3.28 8.25 -22.24
CA THR A 20 2.55 9.42 -21.77
C THR A 20 2.74 9.48 -20.27
N GLU A 21 3.65 10.33 -19.79
CA GLU A 21 3.61 10.80 -18.41
C GLU A 21 2.32 11.63 -18.29
N ILE A 22 1.24 10.94 -17.96
CA ILE A 22 0.06 11.60 -17.45
C ILE A 22 0.57 12.25 -16.17
N LEU A 23 0.72 13.58 -16.18
CA LEU A 23 0.76 14.39 -14.96
C LEU A 23 -0.60 14.22 -14.28
N SER A 24 -0.86 13.05 -13.75
CA SER A 24 -2.06 12.80 -13.00
C SER A 24 -1.81 13.44 -11.64
N ASN A 25 -2.68 14.37 -11.27
CA ASN A 25 -2.85 14.82 -9.88
C ASN A 25 -3.40 13.68 -8.98
N GLU A 26 -3.32 12.44 -9.45
CA GLU A 26 -3.79 11.25 -8.79
C GLU A 26 -2.77 10.83 -7.74
N ILE A 27 -3.25 10.65 -6.53
CA ILE A 27 -2.44 10.14 -5.43
C ILE A 27 -2.43 8.63 -5.54
N THR A 28 -1.23 8.05 -5.55
CA THR A 28 -1.05 6.60 -5.53
C THR A 28 -0.30 6.16 -4.27
N LEU A 29 -0.46 4.90 -3.90
CA LEU A 29 0.28 4.31 -2.78
C LEU A 29 1.66 3.86 -3.25
N GLY A 30 2.69 4.37 -2.58
CA GLY A 30 4.03 3.83 -2.76
C GLY A 30 4.26 2.57 -1.91
N LYS A 31 5.32 1.84 -2.23
CA LYS A 31 5.57 0.50 -1.67
C LYS A 31 6.21 0.53 -0.27
N ASN A 32 6.72 1.68 0.19
CA ASN A 32 7.56 1.78 1.38
C ASN A 32 7.06 2.86 2.36
N SER A 33 7.43 2.74 3.64
CA SER A 33 7.04 3.71 4.69
C SER A 33 7.52 5.14 4.45
N GLN A 34 8.66 5.30 3.76
CA GLN A 34 9.21 6.61 3.36
C GLN A 34 8.54 7.19 2.11
N ARG A 35 8.05 6.31 1.22
CA ARG A 35 7.35 6.64 -0.02
C ARG A 35 5.92 6.15 0.12
N PHE A 36 5.16 6.75 1.04
CA PHE A 36 3.84 6.23 1.39
C PHE A 36 2.77 6.72 0.39
N PHE A 37 2.80 8.01 0.06
CA PHE A 37 1.99 8.61 -1.00
C PHE A 37 2.90 9.11 -2.11
N ILE A 38 2.46 8.95 -3.35
CA ILE A 38 3.13 9.49 -4.54
C ILE A 38 2.14 10.43 -5.20
N LYS A 39 2.55 11.69 -5.39
CA LYS A 39 1.77 12.73 -6.08
C LYS A 39 2.73 13.57 -6.91
N GLU A 40 2.44 13.76 -8.20
CA GLU A 40 3.28 14.55 -9.12
C GLU A 40 4.77 14.13 -9.10
N ASN A 41 5.03 12.82 -9.07
CA ASN A 41 6.37 12.23 -8.99
C ASN A 41 7.19 12.61 -7.73
N LYS A 42 6.53 13.18 -6.71
CA LYS A 42 7.09 13.41 -5.37
C LYS A 42 6.58 12.38 -4.39
N ASP A 43 7.50 11.89 -3.56
CA ASP A 43 7.20 10.95 -2.49
C ASP A 43 6.90 11.71 -1.20
N TYR A 44 5.82 11.31 -0.53
CA TYR A 44 5.41 11.85 0.75
C TYR A 44 5.23 10.74 1.77
N ARG A 45 5.57 11.04 3.03
CA ARG A 45 5.33 10.14 4.15
C ARG A 45 3.88 10.24 4.61
N LEU A 46 3.43 9.22 5.33
CA LEU A 46 2.11 9.24 5.98
C LEU A 46 1.94 10.45 6.94
N SER A 47 3.03 10.93 7.55
CA SER A 47 3.02 12.13 8.40
C SER A 47 2.76 13.43 7.63
N GLU A 48 3.10 13.46 6.35
CA GLU A 48 3.01 14.63 5.46
C GLU A 48 1.70 14.68 4.69
N TYR A 49 0.73 13.82 5.05
CA TYR A 49 -0.55 13.70 4.34
C TYR A 49 -1.29 15.04 4.12
N LYS A 50 -1.16 16.01 5.04
CA LYS A 50 -1.79 17.34 4.86
C LYS A 50 -1.25 18.14 3.66
N GLN A 51 -0.08 17.79 3.14
CA GLN A 51 0.51 18.40 1.94
C GLN A 51 0.04 17.68 0.66
N VAL A 52 -0.46 16.45 0.80
CA VAL A 52 -0.86 15.58 -0.31
C VAL A 52 -2.35 15.74 -0.59
N PHE A 53 -3.16 15.74 0.47
CA PHE A 53 -4.62 15.77 0.43
C PHE A 53 -5.14 17.19 0.67
N SER A 54 -6.00 17.67 -0.22
CA SER A 54 -6.67 18.97 -0.13
C SER A 54 -8.10 18.83 0.39
N ASN A 55 -8.76 17.69 0.16
CA ASN A 55 -10.14 17.46 0.58
C ASN A 55 -10.21 17.22 2.11
N PRO A 56 -11.00 18.00 2.86
CA PRO A 56 -11.14 17.83 4.30
C PRO A 56 -11.67 16.44 4.72
N GLU A 57 -12.50 15.82 3.89
CA GLU A 57 -13.01 14.47 4.14
C GLU A 57 -11.90 13.42 3.98
N ALA A 58 -11.09 13.52 2.91
CA ALA A 58 -9.93 12.66 2.69
C ALA A 58 -8.92 12.79 3.85
N ILE A 59 -8.61 14.03 4.27
CA ILE A 59 -7.75 14.32 5.42
C ILE A 59 -8.27 13.63 6.70
N SER A 60 -9.59 13.61 6.90
CA SER A 60 -10.22 12.94 8.06
C SER A 60 -10.00 11.42 8.04
N TYR A 61 -10.19 10.77 6.88
CA TYR A 61 -9.92 9.34 6.73
C TYR A 61 -8.44 9.01 7.00
N ILE A 62 -7.50 9.76 6.40
CA ILE A 62 -6.06 9.52 6.62
C ILE A 62 -5.65 9.77 8.07
N LYS A 63 -6.24 10.78 8.73
CA LYS A 63 -6.01 11.03 10.17
C LYS A 63 -6.45 9.84 11.01
N ARG A 64 -7.65 9.29 10.77
CA ARG A 64 -8.14 8.09 11.46
C ARG A 64 -7.24 6.89 11.21
N ALA A 65 -6.78 6.72 9.97
CA ALA A 65 -5.83 5.68 9.62
C ALA A 65 -4.56 5.77 10.48
N ARG A 66 -3.94 6.96 10.57
CA ARG A 66 -2.73 7.17 11.38
C ARG A 66 -2.95 6.84 12.86
N THR A 67 -4.08 7.22 13.42
CA THR A 67 -4.45 6.89 14.80
C THR A 67 -4.54 5.37 14.97
N ASN A 68 -5.26 4.68 14.09
CA ASN A 68 -5.40 3.23 14.14
C ASN A 68 -4.06 2.51 13.99
N LYS A 69 -3.18 3.00 13.12
CA LYS A 69 -1.81 2.48 12.99
C LYS A 69 -1.03 2.64 14.30
N THR A 70 -1.14 3.79 14.96
CA THR A 70 -0.41 4.06 16.22
C THR A 70 -0.86 3.10 17.32
N PHE A 71 -2.18 2.94 17.52
CA PHE A 71 -2.69 1.99 18.50
C PHE A 71 -2.40 0.54 18.10
N GLY A 72 -2.51 0.21 16.82
CA GLY A 72 -2.13 -1.10 16.28
C GLY A 72 -0.68 -1.44 16.58
N ASP A 73 0.24 -0.50 16.36
CA ASP A 73 1.68 -0.66 16.62
C ASP A 73 1.95 -0.83 18.13
N ILE A 74 1.32 -0.03 19.00
CA ILE A 74 1.45 -0.18 20.45
C ILE A 74 1.00 -1.57 20.91
N LEU A 75 -0.19 -2.01 20.48
CA LEU A 75 -0.70 -3.33 20.83
C LEU A 75 0.16 -4.45 20.22
N GLY A 76 0.64 -4.26 19.00
CA GLY A 76 1.54 -5.19 18.33
C GLY A 76 2.87 -5.34 19.08
N TYR A 77 3.48 -4.24 19.53
CA TYR A 77 4.71 -4.27 20.32
C TYR A 77 4.51 -4.89 21.70
N ILE A 78 3.45 -4.49 22.43
CA ILE A 78 3.14 -5.05 23.75
C ILE A 78 2.82 -6.54 23.65
N GLY A 79 1.97 -6.90 22.69
CA GLY A 79 1.58 -8.29 22.45
C GLY A 79 2.76 -9.15 21.98
N GLY A 80 3.57 -8.64 21.04
CA GLY A 80 4.77 -9.30 20.56
C GLY A 80 5.82 -9.50 21.65
N PHE A 81 6.02 -8.48 22.50
CA PHE A 81 6.87 -8.59 23.67
C PHE A 81 6.34 -9.64 24.66
N GLY A 82 5.04 -9.64 24.94
CA GLY A 82 4.40 -10.63 25.81
C GLY A 82 4.58 -12.06 25.31
N ILE A 83 4.42 -12.29 24.00
CA ILE A 83 4.72 -13.59 23.38
C ILE A 83 6.18 -13.94 23.53
N GLY A 84 7.10 -13.07 23.10
CA GLY A 84 8.53 -13.33 23.13
C GLY A 84 9.05 -13.59 24.54
N TYR A 85 8.70 -12.72 25.49
CA TYR A 85 9.08 -12.86 26.90
C TYR A 85 8.44 -14.09 27.54
N GLY A 86 7.16 -14.35 27.29
CA GLY A 86 6.45 -15.51 27.84
C GLY A 86 7.03 -16.84 27.36
N VAL A 87 7.28 -16.96 26.05
CA VAL A 87 7.91 -18.16 25.45
C VAL A 87 9.34 -18.33 25.96
N ALA A 88 10.15 -17.26 25.96
CA ALA A 88 11.51 -17.33 26.47
C ALA A 88 11.54 -17.75 27.96
N SER A 89 10.64 -17.19 28.77
CA SER A 89 10.50 -17.54 30.17
C SER A 89 10.12 -19.02 30.34
N ALA A 90 9.15 -19.52 29.55
CA ALA A 90 8.73 -20.92 29.62
C ALA A 90 9.83 -21.90 29.19
N VAL A 91 10.60 -21.58 28.15
CA VAL A 91 11.67 -22.46 27.65
C VAL A 91 12.91 -22.41 28.54
N SER A 92 13.20 -21.27 29.18
CA SER A 92 14.39 -21.10 30.02
C SER A 92 14.34 -21.87 31.36
N VAL A 93 13.16 -22.33 31.78
CA VAL A 93 12.98 -23.03 33.05
C VAL A 93 13.68 -24.39 33.02
N LYS A 94 14.69 -24.57 33.88
CA LYS A 94 15.39 -25.85 34.08
C LYS A 94 14.47 -26.87 34.77
N SER A 95 14.50 -28.11 34.28
CA SER A 95 13.73 -29.23 34.86
C SER A 95 14.18 -29.61 36.28
N SER A 96 15.32 -29.11 36.73
CA SER A 96 15.83 -29.28 38.10
C SER A 96 15.19 -28.30 39.11
N ASP A 97 14.40 -27.32 38.66
CA ASP A 97 13.66 -26.42 39.55
C ASP A 97 12.44 -27.17 40.12
N PRO A 98 12.24 -27.23 41.45
CA PRO A 98 11.09 -27.89 42.07
C PRO A 98 9.74 -27.38 41.54
N ASN A 99 9.70 -26.11 41.12
CA ASN A 99 8.50 -25.44 40.65
C ASN A 99 8.45 -25.30 39.11
N TYR A 100 9.26 -26.08 38.38
CA TYR A 100 9.42 -25.90 36.94
C TYR A 100 8.09 -25.94 36.17
N LYS A 101 7.16 -26.83 36.54
CA LYS A 101 5.84 -26.94 35.88
C LYS A 101 5.02 -25.67 36.02
N SER A 102 5.02 -25.05 37.20
CA SER A 102 4.28 -23.80 37.44
C SER A 102 4.90 -22.66 36.64
N LYS A 103 6.22 -22.47 36.74
CA LYS A 103 6.93 -21.40 36.04
C LYS A 103 6.79 -21.49 34.52
N ARG A 104 6.80 -22.72 33.97
CA ARG A 104 6.54 -22.94 32.54
C ARG A 104 5.12 -22.55 32.16
N LYS A 105 4.12 -22.95 32.95
CA LYS A 105 2.72 -22.58 32.73
C LYS A 105 2.55 -21.05 32.76
N ASP A 106 3.16 -20.37 33.71
CA ASP A 106 3.06 -18.91 33.82
C ASP A 106 3.64 -18.20 32.58
N GLY A 107 4.79 -18.69 32.07
CA GLY A 107 5.34 -18.20 30.80
C GLY A 107 4.40 -18.40 29.62
N TRP A 108 3.77 -19.58 29.50
CA TRP A 108 2.77 -19.84 28.46
C TRP A 108 1.49 -18.99 28.63
N VAL A 109 1.08 -18.69 29.86
CA VAL A 109 -0.04 -17.79 30.14
C VAL A 109 0.29 -16.37 29.67
N ILE A 110 1.50 -15.87 29.96
CA ILE A 110 1.97 -14.55 29.50
C ILE A 110 2.03 -14.53 27.97
N ALA A 111 2.53 -15.60 27.34
CA ALA A 111 2.57 -15.70 25.89
C ALA A 111 1.17 -15.71 25.27
N GLY A 112 0.24 -16.46 25.85
CA GLY A 112 -1.17 -16.50 25.44
C GLY A 112 -1.86 -15.14 25.59
N ALA A 113 -1.60 -14.42 26.69
CA ALA A 113 -2.08 -13.06 26.87
C ALA A 113 -1.51 -12.11 25.80
N GLY A 114 -0.22 -12.21 25.49
CA GLY A 114 0.42 -11.47 24.41
C GLY A 114 -0.25 -11.73 23.05
N LEU A 115 -0.61 -12.98 22.76
CA LEU A 115 -1.36 -13.34 21.55
C LEU A 115 -2.74 -12.71 21.51
N GLY A 116 -3.45 -12.65 22.65
CA GLY A 116 -4.72 -11.95 22.77
C GLY A 116 -4.61 -10.45 22.44
N VAL A 117 -3.55 -9.80 22.92
CA VAL A 117 -3.27 -8.38 22.63
C VAL A 117 -2.97 -8.16 21.14
N ILE A 118 -2.18 -9.04 20.51
CA ILE A 118 -1.98 -8.99 19.05
C ILE A 118 -3.32 -9.16 18.32
N GLY A 119 -4.18 -10.07 18.77
CA GLY A 119 -5.52 -10.25 18.21
C GLY A 119 -6.33 -8.95 18.17
N ALA A 120 -6.26 -8.15 19.23
CA ALA A 120 -6.91 -6.84 19.29
C ALA A 120 -6.32 -5.79 18.32
N SER A 121 -5.06 -5.94 17.90
CA SER A 121 -4.43 -5.05 16.92
C SER A 121 -4.90 -5.29 15.47
N ILE A 122 -5.37 -6.50 15.14
CA ILE A 122 -5.80 -6.90 13.79
C ILE A 122 -6.89 -5.97 13.21
N PRO A 123 -8.03 -5.71 13.90
CA PRO A 123 -9.06 -4.83 13.34
C PRO A 123 -8.56 -3.39 13.14
N LEU A 124 -7.60 -2.92 13.95
CA LEU A 124 -7.00 -1.60 13.78
C LEU A 124 -6.15 -1.54 12.51
N TYR A 125 -5.33 -2.55 12.23
CA TYR A 125 -4.55 -2.62 10.99
C TYR A 125 -5.43 -2.76 9.74
N LEU A 126 -6.49 -3.57 9.81
CA LEU A 126 -7.47 -3.66 8.72
C LEU A 126 -8.17 -2.32 8.48
N SER A 127 -8.56 -1.64 9.57
CA SER A 127 -9.18 -0.31 9.49
C SER A 127 -8.20 0.74 8.97
N PHE A 128 -6.91 0.65 9.30
CA PHE A 128 -5.86 1.50 8.73
C PHE A 128 -5.84 1.41 7.20
N GLY A 129 -5.68 0.21 6.64
CA GLY A 129 -5.65 0.03 5.18
C GLY A 129 -6.93 0.52 4.49
N LYS A 130 -8.10 0.22 5.07
CA LYS A 130 -9.41 0.68 4.55
C LYS A 130 -9.52 2.21 4.52
N ASN A 131 -9.11 2.89 5.60
CA ASN A 131 -9.19 4.35 5.66
C ASN A 131 -8.17 5.04 4.73
N ILE A 132 -6.99 4.46 4.54
CA ILE A 132 -6.02 4.96 3.55
C ILE A 132 -6.62 4.88 2.14
N LYS A 133 -7.16 3.72 1.76
CA LYS A 133 -7.78 3.53 0.45
C LYS A 133 -8.93 4.51 0.22
N LYS A 134 -9.84 4.64 1.19
CA LYS A 134 -10.95 5.61 1.12
C LYS A 134 -10.47 7.04 0.97
N GLY A 135 -9.46 7.46 1.74
CA GLY A 135 -8.92 8.82 1.64
C GLY A 135 -8.38 9.13 0.24
N ILE A 136 -7.67 8.18 -0.36
CA ILE A 136 -7.17 8.29 -1.74
C ILE A 136 -8.32 8.36 -2.75
N GLU A 137 -9.28 7.44 -2.64
CA GLU A 137 -10.45 7.42 -3.54
C GLU A 137 -11.28 8.71 -3.43
N THR A 138 -11.44 9.27 -2.23
CA THR A 138 -12.17 10.52 -2.00
C THR A 138 -11.46 11.74 -2.59
N GLU A 139 -10.12 11.77 -2.55
CA GLU A 139 -9.32 12.86 -3.12
C GLU A 139 -9.23 12.74 -4.64
N ASN A 140 -8.92 11.55 -5.15
CA ASN A 140 -8.84 11.28 -6.59
C ASN A 140 -10.22 11.38 -7.24
N GLY A 141 -11.28 10.96 -6.55
CA GLY A 141 -12.68 11.02 -7.00
C GLY A 141 -13.21 12.45 -7.17
N GLN A 142 -12.69 13.43 -6.41
CA GLN A 142 -12.94 14.85 -6.68
C GLN A 142 -12.17 15.36 -7.90
N ASN A 143 -11.00 14.78 -8.20
CA ASN A 143 -10.20 15.12 -9.38
C ASN A 143 -10.67 14.39 -10.65
N THR A 144 -11.44 13.31 -10.53
CA THR A 144 -12.07 12.62 -11.67
C THR A 144 -13.37 13.31 -12.05
N THR A 145 -13.26 14.49 -12.66
CA THR A 145 -14.09 14.69 -13.84
C THR A 145 -13.54 13.69 -14.86
N SER A 146 -14.19 12.53 -14.93
CA SER A 146 -13.89 11.42 -15.83
C SER A 146 -13.26 11.90 -17.13
N LEU A 147 -11.93 11.84 -17.21
CA LEU A 147 -11.25 11.82 -18.49
C LEU A 147 -11.64 10.45 -19.06
N SER A 148 -12.72 10.43 -19.85
CA SER A 148 -13.00 9.34 -20.77
C SER A 148 -11.67 8.98 -21.39
N THR A 149 -11.20 7.77 -21.11
CA THR A 149 -9.92 7.31 -21.64
C THR A 149 -10.18 7.00 -23.09
N THR A 150 -10.24 8.04 -23.91
CA THR A 150 -10.42 7.94 -25.34
C THR A 150 -9.21 7.23 -25.91
N GLN A 151 -9.35 5.92 -26.13
CA GLN A 151 -8.29 5.11 -26.71
C GLN A 151 -8.44 5.14 -28.22
N LEU A 152 -7.47 5.79 -28.88
CA LEU A 152 -7.32 5.76 -30.33
C LEU A 152 -6.42 4.58 -30.69
N ASN A 153 -7.02 3.48 -31.13
CA ASN A 153 -6.33 2.27 -31.56
C ASN A 153 -6.16 2.27 -33.08
N LEU A 154 -4.95 2.11 -33.59
CA LEU A 154 -4.72 1.86 -35.01
C LEU A 154 -4.91 0.36 -35.29
N ILE A 155 -5.85 0.02 -36.16
CA ILE A 155 -6.11 -1.36 -36.58
C ILE A 155 -5.62 -1.52 -38.02
N VAL A 156 -4.79 -2.54 -38.25
CA VAL A 156 -4.32 -2.92 -39.58
C VAL A 156 -4.65 -4.38 -39.80
N ASN A 157 -5.37 -4.70 -40.87
CA ASN A 157 -5.72 -6.06 -41.27
C ASN A 157 -5.50 -6.24 -42.79
N ASP A 158 -5.71 -7.47 -43.29
CA ASP A 158 -5.50 -7.81 -44.70
C ASP A 158 -6.43 -7.05 -45.67
N ASN A 159 -7.49 -6.43 -45.15
CA ASN A 159 -8.46 -5.62 -45.90
C ASN A 159 -8.23 -4.11 -45.78
N GLY A 160 -7.23 -3.65 -45.01
CA GLY A 160 -6.86 -2.24 -44.91
C GLY A 160 -6.38 -1.79 -43.52
N ALA A 161 -6.12 -0.49 -43.40
CA ALA A 161 -5.77 0.17 -42.14
C ALA A 161 -6.85 1.19 -41.76
N GLY A 162 -7.18 1.30 -40.48
CA GLY A 162 -8.14 2.24 -39.94
C GLY A 162 -7.86 2.59 -38.48
N PHE A 163 -8.56 3.60 -37.96
CA PHE A 163 -8.50 3.98 -36.55
C PHE A 163 -9.79 3.59 -35.86
N SER A 164 -9.69 2.96 -34.69
CA SER A 164 -10.79 2.65 -33.79
C SER A 164 -10.72 3.57 -32.59
N LEU A 165 -11.81 4.29 -32.33
CA LEU A 165 -11.95 5.15 -31.19
C LEU A 165 -12.89 4.48 -30.19
N THR A 166 -12.39 4.18 -29.00
CA THR A 166 -13.20 3.61 -27.91
C THR A 166 -13.38 4.66 -26.83
N PHE A 167 -14.64 4.92 -26.46
CA PHE A 167 -15.04 5.92 -25.47
C PHE A 167 -15.32 5.29 -24.11
#